data_AF-A0A1Y1W7Q3-F1
#
_entry.id   AF-A0A1Y1W7Q3-F1
#
_cell.length_a   1.000
_cell.length_b   1.000
_cell.length_c   1.000
_cell.angle_alpha   90.00
_cell.angle_beta   90.00
_cell.angle_gamma   90.00
#
_symmetry.space_group_name_H-M   'P 1'
#
loop_
_entity.id
_entity.type
_entity.pdbx_description
1 polymer ?
#
loop_
_entity_poly.entity_id
_entity_poly.type
_entity_poly.pdbx_seq_one_letter_code
_entity_poly.pdbx_strand_id
1 'polypeptide(L)'
;MSDAALNIEGDPELLLNNVPKRFAIDGKVSAQPALIRLDDGSLAETWDLTVEQDDHWWNAQIDSLVDWSSNYVEPEAFRVYPWRVPDPSLGERSLVENPAHKIASPQGWVSSNQTAGNNVFAQSNPDGGYGWENNFRPSSANRVFDYPLDLTKAPASYIEAAVTQLFYTNNFMHDLFYLYGFDEASGNFQDINFSGKGRGNDAVIANAQDGSGYNNANFATPPDGRHPKMRMYVWDITNPNRDGDLEQGIVVHEYTHGISIRLTGGPANSNCLGWGESGGMGEGHGDILATIIRLNSTSTRNDDIPMGFYSAARGIRKYPYSTSMKTNPSTYGIMDGPAYWEVHAKGEVWAAIYYEVLWNLIDAHGFSDDVFSHDMTKGNTLAMQLLIDAFKLQPCRPNFIDTRDAILLADRQLTGGENQCLIWKGFAKRGLGKNADLISDSPPAVGSTCWVSGPSKNGGS
;
A
#
# COMPACT_ATOMS: atom_id res chain seq x y z
N MET A 1 43.47 -11.69 -56.01
CA MET A 1 42.89 -11.62 -57.36
C MET A 1 41.83 -12.70 -57.42
N SER A 2 40.57 -12.42 -57.74
CA SER A 2 39.91 -11.13 -57.96
C SER A 2 38.40 -11.31 -57.75
N ASP A 3 37.73 -10.24 -57.34
CA ASP A 3 36.32 -9.91 -57.61
C ASP A 3 35.26 -10.99 -57.28
N ALA A 4 34.80 -10.98 -56.03
CA ALA A 4 33.37 -11.08 -55.77
C ALA A 4 32.82 -9.65 -55.74
N ALA A 5 32.03 -9.28 -56.75
CA ALA A 5 31.46 -7.93 -56.84
C ALA A 5 30.43 -7.73 -55.72
N LEU A 6 30.67 -6.73 -54.86
CA LEU A 6 29.62 -6.16 -54.02
C LEU A 6 28.63 -5.46 -54.94
N ASN A 7 27.39 -5.95 -54.92
CA ASN A 7 26.32 -5.41 -55.75
C ASN A 7 25.82 -4.10 -55.12
N ILE A 8 26.16 -2.96 -55.73
CA ILE A 8 25.80 -1.62 -55.24
C ILE A 8 24.40 -1.26 -55.75
N GLU A 9 23.37 -1.93 -55.21
CA GLU A 9 21.96 -1.57 -55.45
C GLU A 9 21.11 -1.79 -54.18
N GLY A 10 20.90 -0.70 -53.42
CA GLY A 10 19.87 -0.57 -52.38
C GLY A 10 20.17 -1.25 -51.04
N ASP A 11 20.68 -0.49 -50.08
CA ASP A 11 20.55 -0.86 -48.66
C ASP A 11 19.06 -0.94 -48.27
N PRO A 12 18.67 -1.85 -47.36
CA PRO A 12 17.29 -2.03 -46.96
C PRO A 12 16.82 -0.88 -46.06
N GLU A 13 16.33 0.19 -46.69
CA GLU A 13 15.57 1.25 -46.02
C GLU A 13 14.30 0.65 -45.42
N LEU A 14 14.31 0.42 -44.11
CA LEU A 14 13.19 -0.10 -43.35
C LEU A 14 12.21 1.05 -43.07
N LEU A 15 11.16 1.13 -43.89
CA LEU A 15 10.09 2.09 -43.71
C LEU A 15 9.09 1.62 -42.63
N LEU A 16 9.20 2.20 -41.43
CA LEU A 16 8.23 2.01 -40.37
C LEU A 16 6.97 2.81 -40.70
N ASN A 17 5.83 2.14 -40.78
CA ASN A 17 4.54 2.73 -41.16
C ASN A 17 3.57 2.77 -39.97
N ASN A 18 2.54 3.62 -40.05
CA ASN A 18 1.53 3.85 -39.00
C ASN A 18 2.09 4.48 -37.71
N VAL A 19 3.17 5.26 -37.84
CA VAL A 19 3.71 6.05 -36.72
C VAL A 19 2.72 7.17 -36.38
N PRO A 20 2.37 7.43 -35.10
CA PRO A 20 1.44 8.50 -34.75
C PRO A 20 1.90 9.87 -35.25
N LYS A 21 0.98 10.66 -35.82
CA LYS A 21 1.29 11.93 -36.51
C LYS A 21 2.00 12.99 -35.67
N ARG A 22 1.94 12.89 -34.34
CA ARG A 22 2.70 13.76 -33.42
C ARG A 22 4.21 13.46 -33.36
N PHE A 23 4.66 12.37 -33.98
CA PHE A 23 6.08 12.00 -34.09
C PHE A 23 6.61 12.10 -35.51
N ALA A 24 5.80 11.68 -36.49
CA ALA A 24 6.11 11.74 -37.92
C ALA A 24 4.91 12.32 -38.68
N ILE A 25 5.08 13.46 -39.35
CA ILE A 25 3.96 14.21 -39.96
C ILE A 25 3.18 13.40 -41.02
N ASP A 26 3.90 12.59 -41.80
CA ASP A 26 3.35 11.72 -42.84
C ASP A 26 2.97 10.31 -42.33
N GLY A 27 3.25 10.03 -41.05
CA GLY A 27 3.01 8.74 -40.39
C GLY A 27 4.08 7.68 -40.64
N LYS A 28 5.28 8.07 -41.10
CA LYS A 28 6.38 7.14 -41.43
C LYS A 28 7.71 7.54 -40.79
N VAL A 29 8.55 6.55 -40.57
CA VAL A 29 9.95 6.74 -40.18
C VAL A 29 10.82 5.89 -41.09
N SER A 30 11.84 6.50 -41.69
CA SER A 30 12.88 5.78 -42.42
C SER A 30 13.95 5.31 -41.44
N ALA A 31 14.40 4.07 -41.58
CA ALA A 31 15.50 3.50 -40.80
C ALA A 31 16.48 2.77 -41.73
N GLN A 32 17.76 3.08 -41.62
CA GLN A 32 18.84 2.44 -42.41
C GLN A 32 19.92 1.88 -41.48
N PRO A 33 20.59 0.76 -41.83
CA PRO A 33 21.76 0.29 -41.09
C PRO A 33 22.90 1.32 -41.17
N ALA A 34 23.59 1.56 -40.06
CA ALA A 34 24.70 2.49 -39.94
C ALA A 34 25.79 1.95 -38.99
N LEU A 35 26.97 2.58 -39.04
CA LEU A 35 28.07 2.29 -38.12
C LEU A 35 28.47 3.57 -37.38
N ILE A 36 28.46 3.53 -36.04
CA ILE A 36 28.97 4.62 -35.20
C ILE A 36 30.35 4.27 -34.63
N ARG A 37 31.14 5.28 -34.30
CA ARG A 37 32.42 5.11 -33.58
C ARG A 37 32.21 5.34 -32.08
N LEU A 38 32.62 4.38 -31.27
CA LEU A 38 32.60 4.49 -29.81
C LEU A 38 33.83 5.24 -29.27
N ASP A 39 33.78 5.68 -28.01
CA ASP A 39 34.87 6.44 -27.35
C ASP A 39 36.19 5.67 -27.26
N ASP A 40 36.15 4.33 -27.27
CA ASP A 40 37.33 3.45 -27.31
C ASP A 40 37.94 3.32 -28.73
N GLY A 41 37.31 3.94 -29.74
CA GLY A 41 37.72 3.93 -31.13
C GLY A 41 37.16 2.78 -31.97
N SER A 42 36.44 1.82 -31.37
CA SER A 42 35.77 0.72 -32.07
C SER A 42 34.54 1.20 -32.87
N LEU A 43 33.93 0.28 -33.64
CA LEU A 43 32.70 0.53 -34.41
C LEU A 43 31.57 -0.35 -33.88
N ALA A 44 30.37 0.22 -33.77
CA ALA A 44 29.15 -0.48 -33.38
C ALA A 44 28.10 -0.39 -34.49
N GLU A 45 27.31 -1.45 -34.68
CA GLU A 45 26.22 -1.54 -35.67
C GLU A 45 24.95 -0.90 -35.10
N THR A 46 24.41 0.09 -35.81
CA THR A 46 23.24 0.86 -35.37
C THR A 46 22.19 0.95 -36.46
N TRP A 47 20.99 1.38 -36.08
CA TRP A 47 20.02 1.91 -37.02
C TRP A 47 20.00 3.43 -36.95
N ASP A 48 20.16 4.09 -38.09
CA ASP A 48 20.00 5.53 -38.26
C ASP A 48 18.56 5.81 -38.70
N LEU A 49 17.78 6.44 -37.82
CA LEU A 49 16.36 6.73 -38.02
C LEU A 49 16.17 8.20 -38.39
N THR A 50 15.46 8.46 -39.48
CA THR A 50 15.13 9.80 -39.98
C THR A 50 13.63 10.06 -39.82
N VAL A 51 13.26 11.19 -39.21
CA VAL A 51 11.87 11.56 -38.89
C VAL A 51 11.58 13.03 -39.23
N GLU A 52 10.48 13.29 -39.94
CA GLU A 52 9.98 14.64 -40.22
C GLU A 52 8.87 15.05 -39.23
N GLN A 53 9.03 16.22 -38.61
CA GLN A 53 8.04 16.92 -37.80
C GLN A 53 7.81 18.32 -38.36
N ASP A 54 6.65 18.94 -38.08
CA ASP A 54 6.13 20.17 -38.71
C ASP A 54 7.18 21.14 -39.32
N ASP A 55 8.12 21.66 -38.53
CA ASP A 55 9.17 22.59 -38.98
C ASP A 55 10.61 22.01 -38.94
N HIS A 56 10.81 20.72 -38.57
CA HIS A 56 12.12 20.15 -38.23
C HIS A 56 12.30 18.68 -38.65
N TRP A 57 13.53 18.32 -39.00
CA TRP A 57 13.94 16.93 -39.23
C TRP A 57 14.82 16.43 -38.07
N TRP A 58 14.55 15.21 -37.61
CA TRP A 58 15.30 14.53 -36.54
C TRP A 58 16.00 13.29 -37.08
N ASN A 59 17.28 13.14 -36.73
CA ASN A 59 18.07 11.94 -37.00
C ASN A 59 18.53 11.32 -35.67
N ALA A 60 18.39 10.00 -35.51
CA ALA A 60 18.76 9.30 -34.28
C ALA A 60 19.41 7.95 -34.58
N GLN A 61 20.59 7.71 -34.00
CA GLN A 61 21.35 6.47 -34.15
C GLN A 61 21.12 5.56 -32.95
N ILE A 62 20.64 4.33 -33.19
CA ILE A 62 20.20 3.38 -32.16
C ILE A 62 21.01 2.09 -32.26
N ASP A 63 21.91 1.87 -31.28
CA ASP A 63 22.83 0.73 -31.17
C ASP A 63 22.17 -0.52 -30.55
N SER A 64 21.10 -0.35 -29.77
CA SER A 64 20.32 -1.46 -29.25
C SER A 64 18.85 -1.10 -29.02
N LEU A 65 17.99 -2.11 -29.13
CA LEU A 65 16.56 -1.98 -28.85
C LEU A 65 16.34 -1.83 -27.33
N VAL A 66 16.47 -0.61 -26.82
CA VAL A 66 15.77 -0.24 -25.59
C VAL A 66 14.27 -0.37 -25.89
N ASP A 67 13.57 -1.19 -25.11
CA ASP A 67 12.14 -1.44 -25.28
C ASP A 67 11.33 -0.15 -25.04
N TRP A 68 11.20 0.66 -26.08
CA TRP A 68 10.38 1.86 -26.12
C TRP A 68 8.91 1.45 -26.29
N SER A 69 8.40 0.72 -25.30
CA SER A 69 6.97 0.79 -24.99
C SER A 69 6.68 2.22 -24.55
N SER A 70 6.21 3.03 -25.50
CA SER A 70 5.77 4.39 -25.19
C SER A 70 4.46 4.32 -24.42
N ASN A 71 4.53 4.02 -23.12
CA ASN A 71 3.42 4.20 -22.19
C ASN A 71 3.16 5.70 -22.04
N TYR A 72 2.47 6.23 -23.04
CA TYR A 72 1.76 7.50 -22.96
C TYR A 72 0.56 7.30 -22.03
N VAL A 73 0.85 7.25 -20.74
CA VAL A 73 -0.12 7.60 -19.72
C VAL A 73 -0.50 9.06 -19.99
N GLU A 74 -1.76 9.31 -20.30
CA GLU A 74 -2.27 10.68 -20.45
C GLU A 74 -2.03 11.42 -19.13
N PRO A 75 -1.46 12.64 -19.16
CA PRO A 75 -0.99 13.31 -17.96
C PRO A 75 -2.14 13.52 -16.97
N GLU A 76 -1.93 13.14 -15.72
CA GLU A 76 -2.90 13.24 -14.63
C GLU A 76 -2.33 14.05 -13.47
N ALA A 77 -3.15 14.86 -12.81
CA ALA A 77 -2.70 15.66 -11.68
C ALA A 77 -3.81 15.81 -10.64
N PHE A 78 -3.44 15.79 -9.36
CA PHE A 78 -4.40 15.80 -8.24
C PHE A 78 -3.98 16.85 -7.22
N ARG A 79 -4.87 17.80 -6.87
CA ARG A 79 -4.59 18.68 -5.74
C ARG A 79 -4.96 17.96 -4.45
N VAL A 80 -3.96 17.60 -3.66
CA VAL A 80 -4.11 16.73 -2.48
C VAL A 80 -3.15 17.15 -1.38
N TYR A 81 -3.40 16.70 -0.16
CA TYR A 81 -2.34 16.52 0.82
C TYR A 81 -1.46 15.38 0.29
N PRO A 82 -0.21 15.66 -0.10
CA PRO A 82 0.63 14.65 -0.72
C PRO A 82 1.08 13.62 0.31
N TRP A 83 1.77 12.58 -0.18
CA TRP A 83 2.66 11.77 0.64
C TRP A 83 3.45 12.64 1.63
N ARG A 84 3.53 12.21 2.91
CA ARG A 84 4.12 12.94 4.07
C ARG A 84 3.33 14.11 4.66
N VAL A 85 2.11 14.39 4.19
CA VAL A 85 1.20 15.32 4.87
C VAL A 85 -0.01 14.54 5.38
N PRO A 86 0.09 13.86 6.56
CA PRO A 86 -0.85 12.82 6.95
C PRO A 86 -2.28 13.33 7.17
N ASP A 87 -2.42 14.60 7.50
CA ASP A 87 -3.68 15.27 7.76
C ASP A 87 -3.52 16.80 7.60
N PRO A 88 -4.63 17.57 7.51
CA PRO A 88 -4.59 19.02 7.29
C PRO A 88 -3.93 19.87 8.37
N SER A 89 -3.60 19.32 9.54
CA SER A 89 -2.92 20.06 10.61
C SER A 89 -1.39 20.00 10.51
N LEU A 90 -0.86 19.15 9.61
CA LEU A 90 0.57 18.86 9.48
C LEU A 90 1.20 19.36 8.17
N GLY A 91 0.45 20.04 7.30
CA GLY A 91 0.97 20.62 6.06
C GLY A 91 -0.11 21.10 5.11
N GLU A 92 0.32 21.53 3.92
CA GLU A 92 -0.53 22.12 2.89
C GLU A 92 -0.79 21.18 1.72
N ARG A 93 -1.84 21.47 0.93
CA ARG A 93 -2.13 20.74 -0.32
C ARG A 93 -1.20 21.21 -1.45
N SER A 94 -0.68 20.27 -2.23
CA SER A 94 0.05 20.51 -3.48
C SER A 94 -0.70 19.90 -4.66
N LEU A 95 -0.42 20.40 -5.88
CA LEU A 95 -0.80 19.71 -7.11
C LEU A 95 0.28 18.66 -7.38
N VAL A 96 -0.07 17.38 -7.29
CA VAL A 96 0.83 16.25 -7.56
C VAL A 96 0.58 15.76 -8.98
N GLU A 97 1.59 15.83 -9.83
CA GLU A 97 1.54 15.45 -11.24
C GLU A 97 2.09 14.03 -11.46
N ASN A 98 1.38 13.23 -12.25
CA ASN A 98 1.74 11.86 -12.66
C ASN A 98 2.27 10.95 -11.52
N PRO A 99 1.54 10.82 -10.39
CA PRO A 99 2.02 10.07 -9.22
C PRO A 99 2.07 8.55 -9.42
N ALA A 100 1.48 8.02 -10.50
CA ALA A 100 1.37 6.58 -10.73
C ALA A 100 2.73 5.88 -10.88
N HIS A 101 2.94 4.83 -10.09
CA HIS A 101 4.16 4.04 -10.14
C HIS A 101 4.15 3.11 -11.35
N LYS A 102 5.11 3.31 -12.27
CA LYS A 102 5.14 2.68 -13.61
C LYS A 102 5.05 1.15 -13.65
N ILE A 103 5.44 0.46 -12.57
CA ILE A 103 5.37 -1.01 -12.46
C ILE A 103 3.99 -1.47 -11.98
N ALA A 104 3.39 -0.77 -11.01
CA ALA A 104 2.14 -1.17 -10.37
C ALA A 104 0.91 -0.63 -11.12
N SER A 105 1.00 0.62 -11.59
CA SER A 105 -0.01 1.30 -12.39
C SER A 105 0.56 1.71 -13.76
N PRO A 106 0.89 0.74 -14.64
CA PRO A 106 1.52 1.02 -15.94
C PRO A 106 0.66 1.87 -16.89
N GLN A 107 -0.65 1.96 -16.64
CA GLN A 107 -1.61 2.76 -17.42
C GLN A 107 -2.00 4.09 -16.76
N GLY A 108 -1.35 4.47 -15.65
CA GLY A 108 -1.80 5.56 -14.78
C GLY A 108 -2.95 5.13 -13.86
N TRP A 109 -3.42 6.06 -13.02
CA TRP A 109 -4.52 5.79 -12.08
C TRP A 109 -5.90 6.04 -12.72
N VAL A 110 -6.01 6.99 -13.66
CA VAL A 110 -7.29 7.37 -14.28
C VAL A 110 -7.48 6.66 -15.62
N SER A 111 -8.52 5.81 -15.72
CA SER A 111 -8.83 5.12 -16.99
C SER A 111 -9.59 6.01 -17.99
N SER A 112 -10.37 6.99 -17.53
CA SER A 112 -11.18 7.86 -18.39
C SER A 112 -10.92 9.36 -18.13
N ASN A 113 -11.78 10.00 -17.34
CA ASN A 113 -11.73 11.41 -16.96
C ASN A 113 -12.34 11.66 -15.56
N GLN A 114 -12.53 10.60 -14.76
CA GLN A 114 -13.08 10.62 -13.40
C GLN A 114 -12.09 10.03 -12.41
N THR A 115 -12.36 10.14 -11.12
CA THR A 115 -11.66 9.39 -10.04
C THR A 115 -12.01 7.89 -10.06
N ALA A 116 -11.66 7.25 -11.19
CA ALA A 116 -11.93 5.86 -11.50
C ALA A 116 -10.85 5.29 -12.43
N GLY A 117 -10.35 4.11 -12.09
CA GLY A 117 -9.46 3.33 -12.95
C GLY A 117 -9.10 1.98 -12.32
N ASN A 118 -8.01 1.39 -12.78
CA ASN A 118 -7.72 -0.04 -12.57
C ASN A 118 -7.72 -0.49 -11.10
N ASN A 119 -7.30 0.39 -10.17
CA ASN A 119 -7.09 0.01 -8.77
C ASN A 119 -8.24 0.47 -7.87
N VAL A 120 -9.01 1.47 -8.29
CA VAL A 120 -10.01 2.16 -7.46
C VAL A 120 -11.13 2.80 -8.27
N PHE A 121 -12.33 2.75 -7.70
CA PHE A 121 -13.45 3.64 -8.01
C PHE A 121 -13.78 4.48 -6.78
N ALA A 122 -13.50 5.79 -6.82
CA ALA A 122 -13.77 6.71 -5.72
C ALA A 122 -14.94 7.64 -6.04
N GLN A 123 -15.91 7.72 -5.13
CA GLN A 123 -17.19 8.45 -5.28
C GLN A 123 -17.69 8.97 -3.93
N SER A 124 -18.59 9.95 -3.93
CA SER A 124 -19.38 10.27 -2.73
C SER A 124 -20.45 9.20 -2.46
N ASN A 125 -20.84 8.97 -1.20
CA ASN A 125 -21.99 8.11 -0.88
C ASN A 125 -22.91 8.67 0.23
N PRO A 126 -23.48 9.88 0.07
CA PRO A 126 -24.14 10.61 1.16
C PRO A 126 -25.45 9.98 1.69
N ASP A 127 -25.99 8.96 1.02
CA ASP A 127 -27.17 8.19 1.48
C ASP A 127 -26.80 6.90 2.23
N GLY A 128 -25.51 6.53 2.29
CA GLY A 128 -25.04 5.27 2.88
C GLY A 128 -25.37 4.01 2.06
N GLY A 129 -25.78 4.19 0.80
CA GLY A 129 -26.26 3.13 -0.08
C GLY A 129 -25.25 2.04 -0.44
N TYR A 130 -25.75 0.99 -1.08
CA TYR A 130 -24.93 -0.12 -1.60
C TYR A 130 -24.46 0.08 -3.04
N GLY A 131 -25.27 0.76 -3.87
CA GLY A 131 -24.90 1.17 -5.22
C GLY A 131 -23.81 2.23 -5.19
N TRP A 132 -22.94 2.21 -6.19
CA TRP A 132 -21.74 3.05 -6.25
C TRP A 132 -21.40 3.43 -7.69
N GLU A 133 -21.82 2.62 -8.65
CA GLU A 133 -21.54 2.72 -10.09
C GLU A 133 -21.93 4.10 -10.63
N ASN A 134 -23.13 4.56 -10.29
CA ASN A 134 -23.71 5.83 -10.76
C ASN A 134 -23.57 6.99 -9.75
N ASN A 135 -22.85 6.79 -8.64
CA ASN A 135 -22.66 7.84 -7.65
C ASN A 135 -21.76 8.97 -8.20
N PHE A 136 -21.87 10.15 -7.60
CA PHE A 136 -21.08 11.31 -8.03
C PHE A 136 -19.58 11.07 -7.87
N ARG A 137 -18.86 11.31 -8.97
CA ARG A 137 -17.40 11.38 -9.05
C ARG A 137 -17.00 12.72 -9.65
N PRO A 138 -16.02 13.43 -9.10
CA PRO A 138 -15.42 14.57 -9.79
C PRO A 138 -14.87 14.11 -11.15
N SER A 139 -15.04 14.95 -12.17
CA SER A 139 -14.54 14.72 -13.52
C SER A 139 -13.74 15.91 -14.03
N SER A 140 -12.69 15.61 -14.80
CA SER A 140 -11.81 16.61 -15.39
C SER A 140 -11.37 16.18 -16.79
N ALA A 141 -11.69 17.00 -17.79
CA ALA A 141 -11.47 16.66 -19.21
C ALA A 141 -9.98 16.51 -19.59
N ASN A 142 -9.09 17.19 -18.86
CA ASN A 142 -7.63 17.09 -18.99
C ASN A 142 -6.99 16.30 -17.84
N ARG A 143 -7.78 15.53 -17.07
CA ARG A 143 -7.33 14.72 -15.91
C ARG A 143 -6.60 15.53 -14.82
N VAL A 144 -6.84 16.84 -14.75
CA VAL A 144 -6.36 17.71 -13.66
C VAL A 144 -7.50 17.89 -12.65
N PHE A 145 -7.42 17.16 -11.54
CA PHE A 145 -8.37 17.18 -10.42
C PHE A 145 -7.93 18.22 -9.39
N ASP A 146 -8.03 19.50 -9.78
CA ASP A 146 -7.71 20.65 -8.94
C ASP A 146 -9.00 21.28 -8.39
N TYR A 147 -9.42 20.82 -7.20
CA TYR A 147 -10.62 21.32 -6.53
C TYR A 147 -10.29 22.11 -5.25
N PRO A 148 -11.01 23.20 -4.95
CA PRO A 148 -10.82 23.99 -3.74
C PRO A 148 -11.20 23.19 -2.47
N LEU A 149 -10.62 23.58 -1.34
CA LEU A 149 -10.94 23.04 -0.02
C LEU A 149 -11.00 24.21 0.97
N ASP A 150 -12.13 24.37 1.65
CA ASP A 150 -12.31 25.35 2.72
C ASP A 150 -12.74 24.63 4.01
N LEU A 151 -11.76 24.37 4.88
CA LEU A 151 -11.95 23.68 6.15
C LEU A 151 -12.74 24.49 7.19
N THR A 152 -13.16 25.73 6.88
CA THR A 152 -14.11 26.48 7.70
C THR A 152 -15.57 26.14 7.38
N LYS A 153 -15.82 25.32 6.35
CA LYS A 153 -17.14 24.88 5.90
C LYS A 153 -17.42 23.42 6.31
N ALA A 154 -18.67 23.00 6.12
CA ALA A 154 -19.07 21.61 6.33
C ALA A 154 -18.50 20.69 5.21
N PRO A 155 -18.17 19.43 5.50
CA PRO A 155 -17.57 18.48 4.54
C PRO A 155 -18.25 18.39 3.17
N ALA A 156 -19.59 18.39 3.13
CA ALA A 156 -20.35 18.32 1.88
C ALA A 156 -20.11 19.48 0.90
N SER A 157 -19.46 20.57 1.34
CA SER A 157 -19.12 21.72 0.48
C SER A 157 -17.81 21.57 -0.30
N TYR A 158 -17.04 20.52 -0.03
CA TYR A 158 -15.74 20.23 -0.68
C TYR A 158 -15.60 18.76 -1.10
N ILE A 159 -16.73 18.12 -1.42
CA ILE A 159 -16.81 16.69 -1.74
C ILE A 159 -15.90 16.28 -2.91
N GLU A 160 -15.70 17.14 -3.92
CA GLU A 160 -14.76 16.87 -5.01
C GLU A 160 -13.32 16.74 -4.50
N ALA A 161 -12.89 17.61 -3.59
CA ALA A 161 -11.55 17.53 -2.99
C ALA A 161 -11.40 16.31 -2.09
N ALA A 162 -12.44 15.93 -1.34
CA ALA A 162 -12.46 14.73 -0.51
C ALA A 162 -12.35 13.45 -1.36
N VAL A 163 -13.19 13.31 -2.40
CA VAL A 163 -13.13 12.15 -3.32
C VAL A 163 -11.77 12.08 -4.04
N THR A 164 -11.19 13.22 -4.45
CA THR A 164 -9.85 13.26 -5.04
C THR A 164 -8.75 12.86 -4.03
N GLN A 165 -8.84 13.26 -2.76
CA GLN A 165 -7.89 12.81 -1.73
C GLN A 165 -8.01 11.31 -1.46
N LEU A 166 -9.23 10.78 -1.36
CA LEU A 166 -9.50 9.36 -1.16
C LEU A 166 -8.95 8.53 -2.33
N PHE A 167 -9.19 8.98 -3.56
CA PHE A 167 -8.66 8.38 -4.79
C PHE A 167 -7.13 8.32 -4.79
N TYR A 168 -6.47 9.45 -4.51
CA TYR A 168 -5.01 9.54 -4.43
C TYR A 168 -4.44 8.59 -3.39
N THR A 169 -5.01 8.58 -2.18
CA THR A 169 -4.48 7.82 -1.05
C THR A 169 -4.65 6.30 -1.23
N ASN A 170 -5.76 5.86 -1.83
CA ASN A 170 -5.95 4.44 -2.18
C ASN A 170 -5.00 3.98 -3.30
N ASN A 171 -4.79 4.79 -4.34
CA ASN A 171 -3.87 4.42 -5.42
C ASN A 171 -2.40 4.46 -4.97
N PHE A 172 -2.04 5.39 -4.09
CA PHE A 172 -0.74 5.38 -3.40
C PHE A 172 -0.54 4.05 -2.65
N MET A 173 -1.55 3.60 -1.89
CA MET A 173 -1.50 2.32 -1.16
C MET A 173 -1.38 1.12 -2.09
N HIS A 174 -2.15 1.09 -3.18
CA HIS A 174 -2.02 0.07 -4.22
C HIS A 174 -0.57 -0.01 -4.74
N ASP A 175 -0.06 1.12 -5.24
CA ASP A 175 1.23 1.17 -5.91
C ASP A 175 2.40 0.88 -4.96
N LEU A 176 2.30 1.32 -3.71
CA LEU A 176 3.29 1.03 -2.69
C LEU A 176 3.30 -0.47 -2.39
N PHE A 177 2.17 -1.05 -2.00
CA PHE A 177 2.14 -2.44 -1.53
C PHE A 177 2.31 -3.46 -2.65
N TYR A 178 2.06 -3.11 -3.92
CA TYR A 178 2.49 -3.90 -5.06
C TYR A 178 4.00 -4.22 -5.01
N LEU A 179 4.84 -3.22 -4.69
CA LEU A 179 6.29 -3.41 -4.59
C LEU A 179 6.70 -4.28 -3.40
N TYR A 180 5.97 -4.20 -2.28
CA TYR A 180 6.17 -5.06 -1.10
C TYR A 180 5.57 -6.47 -1.30
N GLY A 181 5.08 -6.78 -2.51
CA GLY A 181 4.59 -8.09 -2.90
C GLY A 181 3.14 -8.37 -2.49
N PHE A 182 2.30 -7.33 -2.40
CA PHE A 182 0.85 -7.46 -2.56
C PHE A 182 0.52 -7.25 -4.05
N ASP A 183 0.94 -8.22 -4.86
CA ASP A 183 0.77 -8.24 -6.30
C ASP A 183 -0.51 -9.00 -6.71
N GLU A 184 -0.77 -9.05 -8.01
CA GLU A 184 -1.92 -9.76 -8.59
C GLU A 184 -1.96 -11.24 -8.17
N ALA A 185 -0.81 -11.92 -8.11
CA ALA A 185 -0.72 -13.32 -7.69
C ALA A 185 -1.09 -13.51 -6.20
N SER A 186 -0.83 -12.50 -5.38
CA SER A 186 -1.17 -12.43 -3.97
C SER A 186 -2.60 -11.93 -3.70
N GLY A 187 -3.38 -11.66 -4.76
CA GLY A 187 -4.75 -11.19 -4.71
C GLY A 187 -4.87 -9.75 -4.23
N ASN A 188 -4.18 -8.84 -4.92
CA ASN A 188 -4.35 -7.39 -4.76
C ASN A 188 -5.71 -6.89 -5.29
N PHE A 189 -5.86 -5.58 -5.44
CA PHE A 189 -7.14 -4.96 -5.82
C PHE A 189 -7.01 -4.29 -7.17
N GLN A 190 -7.37 -5.02 -8.23
CA GLN A 190 -7.26 -4.58 -9.61
C GLN A 190 -8.46 -5.06 -10.45
N ASP A 191 -8.97 -4.22 -11.34
CA ASP A 191 -9.98 -4.66 -12.29
C ASP A 191 -9.37 -5.51 -13.42
N ILE A 192 -8.16 -5.17 -13.85
CA ILE A 192 -7.37 -5.89 -14.84
C ILE A 192 -6.04 -6.32 -14.21
N ASN A 193 -5.75 -7.62 -14.26
CA ASN A 193 -4.50 -8.21 -13.81
C ASN A 193 -3.60 -8.43 -15.04
N PHE A 194 -2.59 -7.57 -15.21
CA PHE A 194 -1.72 -7.52 -16.40
C PHE A 194 -0.77 -8.73 -16.49
N SER A 195 -0.44 -9.38 -15.37
CA SER A 195 0.35 -10.63 -15.33
C SER A 195 -0.48 -11.89 -15.64
N GLY A 196 -1.81 -11.77 -15.67
CA GLY A 196 -2.73 -12.90 -15.83
C GLY A 196 -2.80 -13.85 -14.61
N LYS A 197 -2.28 -13.44 -13.46
CA LYS A 197 -2.38 -14.17 -12.18
C LYS A 197 -3.46 -13.56 -11.28
N GLY A 198 -3.85 -14.28 -10.22
CA GLY A 198 -4.94 -13.85 -9.32
C GLY A 198 -6.29 -13.80 -10.01
N ARG A 199 -7.20 -12.96 -9.50
CA ARG A 199 -8.51 -12.70 -10.10
C ARG A 199 -8.83 -11.21 -10.04
N GLY A 200 -8.78 -10.53 -11.18
CA GLY A 200 -9.25 -9.15 -11.29
C GLY A 200 -10.77 -9.02 -11.20
N ASN A 201 -11.29 -7.86 -11.63
CA ASN A 201 -12.63 -7.35 -11.31
C ASN A 201 -12.78 -7.13 -9.78
N ASP A 202 -11.75 -6.56 -9.16
CA ASP A 202 -11.77 -6.24 -7.74
C ASP A 202 -11.04 -4.96 -7.31
N ALA A 203 -11.00 -3.95 -8.19
CA ALA A 203 -10.67 -2.58 -7.79
C ALA A 203 -11.49 -2.13 -6.57
N VAL A 204 -10.89 -1.34 -5.67
CA VAL A 204 -11.55 -0.91 -4.42
C VAL A 204 -12.69 0.07 -4.72
N ILE A 205 -13.87 -0.21 -4.17
CA ILE A 205 -14.99 0.76 -4.15
C ILE A 205 -14.78 1.68 -2.94
N ALA A 206 -14.31 2.90 -3.18
CA ALA A 206 -13.96 3.87 -2.13
C ALA A 206 -15.04 4.96 -2.00
N ASN A 207 -15.84 4.88 -0.94
CA ASN A 207 -16.91 5.83 -0.65
C ASN A 207 -16.44 6.95 0.29
N ALA A 208 -16.33 8.16 -0.25
CA ALA A 208 -16.10 9.39 0.51
C ALA A 208 -17.38 9.91 1.14
N GLN A 209 -17.26 10.49 2.34
CA GLN A 209 -18.36 11.07 3.13
C GLN A 209 -19.61 10.16 3.15
N ASP A 210 -19.41 8.86 3.42
CA ASP A 210 -20.45 7.83 3.33
C ASP A 210 -21.51 8.03 4.44
N GLY A 211 -22.77 8.21 4.05
CA GLY A 211 -23.87 8.55 4.95
C GLY A 211 -24.34 7.42 5.87
N SER A 212 -23.73 6.23 5.81
CA SER A 212 -24.10 5.11 6.70
C SER A 212 -23.52 5.22 8.12
N GLY A 213 -22.66 6.20 8.40
CA GLY A 213 -22.12 6.41 9.74
C GLY A 213 -21.44 7.76 9.95
N TYR A 214 -20.96 7.98 11.17
CA TYR A 214 -20.13 9.11 11.59
C TYR A 214 -19.03 8.60 12.54
N ASN A 215 -17.94 9.36 12.68
CA ASN A 215 -16.85 9.11 13.63
C ASN A 215 -16.18 7.73 13.54
N ASN A 216 -16.08 7.18 12.34
CA ASN A 216 -15.44 5.88 12.09
C ASN A 216 -15.03 5.76 10.61
N ALA A 217 -14.55 4.59 10.21
CA ALA A 217 -14.52 4.14 8.82
C ALA A 217 -14.81 2.61 8.79
N ASN A 218 -14.68 1.95 7.64
CA ASN A 218 -14.58 0.49 7.53
C ASN A 218 -14.16 0.06 6.13
N PHE A 219 -13.54 -1.13 6.05
CA PHE A 219 -13.15 -1.78 4.82
C PHE A 219 -13.66 -3.23 4.79
N ALA A 220 -14.57 -3.52 3.86
CA ALA A 220 -15.08 -4.87 3.64
C ALA A 220 -14.22 -5.60 2.59
N THR A 221 -13.48 -6.63 3.02
CA THR A 221 -12.57 -7.42 2.15
C THR A 221 -13.17 -8.79 1.77
N PRO A 222 -13.91 -8.93 0.66
CA PRO A 222 -14.26 -10.24 0.12
C PRO A 222 -13.04 -10.95 -0.51
N PRO A 223 -13.14 -12.25 -0.80
CA PRO A 223 -12.09 -12.99 -1.50
C PRO A 223 -11.78 -12.42 -2.90
N ASP A 224 -10.58 -12.75 -3.38
CA ASP A 224 -10.02 -12.43 -4.70
C ASP A 224 -11.00 -12.61 -5.87
N GLY A 225 -11.08 -11.59 -6.73
CA GLY A 225 -12.07 -11.47 -7.81
C GLY A 225 -13.42 -10.90 -7.40
N ARG A 226 -13.46 -10.11 -6.31
CA ARG A 226 -14.63 -9.31 -5.89
C ARG A 226 -14.18 -7.98 -5.30
N HIS A 227 -14.74 -6.88 -5.78
CA HIS A 227 -14.47 -5.54 -5.26
C HIS A 227 -14.60 -5.46 -3.74
N PRO A 228 -13.55 -5.07 -2.99
CA PRO A 228 -13.71 -4.65 -1.62
C PRO A 228 -14.37 -3.27 -1.55
N LYS A 229 -14.85 -2.89 -0.38
CA LYS A 229 -15.54 -1.61 -0.17
C LYS A 229 -15.00 -0.87 1.03
N MET A 230 -14.37 0.28 0.79
CA MET A 230 -13.96 1.24 1.80
C MET A 230 -15.08 2.27 1.99
N ARG A 231 -15.40 2.58 3.24
CA ARG A 231 -16.36 3.63 3.63
C ARG A 231 -15.70 4.58 4.62
N MET A 232 -15.49 5.81 4.18
CA MET A 232 -14.95 6.89 5.00
C MET A 232 -16.10 7.75 5.51
N TYR A 233 -16.09 8.10 6.80
CA TYR A 233 -17.15 8.90 7.40
C TYR A 233 -16.68 10.29 7.81
N VAL A 234 -17.65 11.20 7.88
CA VAL A 234 -17.51 12.50 8.54
C VAL A 234 -17.44 12.32 10.05
N TRP A 235 -16.66 13.16 10.71
CA TRP A 235 -16.49 13.21 12.17
C TRP A 235 -17.21 14.44 12.73
N ASP A 236 -18.28 14.24 13.51
CA ASP A 236 -19.16 15.29 14.03
C ASP A 236 -18.82 15.74 15.47
N ILE A 237 -17.69 15.27 16.00
CA ILE A 237 -17.16 15.62 17.32
C ILE A 237 -16.30 16.90 17.34
N THR A 238 -16.30 17.68 16.24
CA THR A 238 -15.68 19.01 16.13
C THR A 238 -16.62 20.00 15.44
N ASN A 239 -16.35 21.30 15.56
CA ASN A 239 -17.08 22.34 14.83
C ASN A 239 -16.12 23.25 14.03
N PRO A 240 -16.18 23.28 12.68
CA PRO A 240 -17.01 22.41 11.84
C PRO A 240 -16.63 20.92 11.97
N ASN A 241 -17.51 20.04 11.50
CA ASN A 241 -17.23 18.61 11.36
C ASN A 241 -15.97 18.40 10.52
N ARG A 242 -15.14 17.42 10.89
CA ARG A 242 -13.95 17.04 10.12
C ARG A 242 -14.25 15.90 9.18
N ASP A 243 -13.49 15.83 8.10
CA ASP A 243 -13.67 14.82 7.06
C ASP A 243 -12.60 13.73 7.19
N GLY A 244 -13.04 12.47 7.37
CA GLY A 244 -12.15 11.33 7.51
C GLY A 244 -11.36 11.05 6.23
N ASP A 245 -11.90 11.42 5.06
CA ASP A 245 -11.23 11.32 3.76
C ASP A 245 -9.93 12.14 3.67
N LEU A 246 -9.75 13.12 4.57
CA LEU A 246 -8.57 14.00 4.62
C LEU A 246 -7.50 13.54 5.61
N GLU A 247 -7.77 12.54 6.47
CA GLU A 247 -6.76 11.94 7.35
C GLU A 247 -6.25 10.63 6.76
N GLN A 248 -5.11 10.72 6.04
CA GLN A 248 -4.50 9.58 5.34
C GLN A 248 -4.27 8.40 6.28
N GLY A 249 -3.98 8.63 7.57
CA GLY A 249 -3.81 7.56 8.56
C GLY A 249 -5.04 6.66 8.72
N ILE A 250 -6.26 7.19 8.54
CA ILE A 250 -7.49 6.37 8.57
C ILE A 250 -7.62 5.61 7.24
N VAL A 251 -7.45 6.27 6.09
CA VAL A 251 -7.53 5.62 4.76
C VAL A 251 -6.51 4.47 4.63
N VAL A 252 -5.29 4.66 5.13
CA VAL A 252 -4.22 3.65 5.15
C VAL A 252 -4.55 2.50 6.10
N HIS A 253 -5.14 2.78 7.26
CA HIS A 253 -5.63 1.76 8.19
C HIS A 253 -6.68 0.88 7.51
N GLU A 254 -7.69 1.49 6.88
CA GLU A 254 -8.76 0.78 6.17
C GLU A 254 -8.22 -0.07 5.02
N TYR A 255 -7.36 0.48 4.16
CA TYR A 255 -6.75 -0.28 3.05
C TYR A 255 -5.92 -1.47 3.56
N THR A 256 -5.33 -1.36 4.75
CA THR A 256 -4.56 -2.44 5.38
C THR A 256 -5.43 -3.60 5.86
N HIS A 257 -6.70 -3.39 6.23
CA HIS A 257 -7.63 -4.51 6.39
C HIS A 257 -7.79 -5.28 5.07
N GLY A 258 -7.80 -4.58 3.94
CA GLY A 258 -7.72 -5.18 2.60
C GLY A 258 -6.51 -6.09 2.44
N ILE A 259 -5.31 -5.52 2.60
CA ILE A 259 -4.02 -6.23 2.43
C ILE A 259 -3.93 -7.44 3.37
N SER A 260 -4.14 -7.23 4.67
CA SER A 260 -3.95 -8.27 5.69
C SER A 260 -4.96 -9.42 5.56
N ILE A 261 -6.22 -9.13 5.19
CA ILE A 261 -7.25 -10.17 5.00
C ILE A 261 -7.03 -10.96 3.70
N ARG A 262 -6.57 -10.34 2.61
CA ARG A 262 -6.25 -11.05 1.36
C ARG A 262 -5.03 -11.95 1.51
N LEU A 263 -3.99 -11.49 2.22
CA LEU A 263 -2.76 -12.26 2.39
C LEU A 263 -2.92 -13.41 3.42
N THR A 264 -3.61 -13.17 4.54
CA THR A 264 -3.70 -14.14 5.64
C THR A 264 -4.56 -15.35 5.28
N GLY A 265 -3.93 -16.52 5.18
CA GLY A 265 -4.61 -17.76 4.77
C GLY A 265 -4.91 -17.83 3.26
N GLY A 266 -4.36 -16.90 2.48
CA GLY A 266 -4.40 -16.86 1.02
C GLY A 266 -5.61 -16.14 0.42
N PRO A 267 -5.46 -15.59 -0.80
CA PRO A 267 -6.40 -14.63 -1.41
C PRO A 267 -7.83 -15.15 -1.63
N ALA A 268 -8.02 -16.47 -1.65
CA ALA A 268 -9.33 -17.09 -1.76
C ALA A 268 -10.14 -17.14 -0.42
N ASN A 269 -9.58 -16.72 0.72
CA ASN A 269 -10.19 -16.94 2.03
C ASN A 269 -10.12 -15.75 3.02
N SER A 270 -11.08 -14.84 2.95
CA SER A 270 -11.19 -13.69 3.87
C SER A 270 -11.59 -14.00 5.33
N ASN A 271 -11.72 -15.26 5.75
CA ASN A 271 -12.30 -15.61 7.06
C ASN A 271 -11.29 -15.68 8.23
N CYS A 272 -10.05 -15.21 7.99
CA CYS A 272 -8.92 -15.47 8.88
C CYS A 272 -8.66 -14.40 9.95
N LEU A 273 -9.05 -13.14 9.74
CA LEU A 273 -8.87 -12.04 10.71
C LEU A 273 -10.20 -11.50 11.25
N GLY A 274 -11.22 -12.35 11.40
CA GLY A 274 -12.59 -11.89 11.72
C GLY A 274 -12.94 -11.75 13.21
N TRP A 275 -12.18 -12.35 14.14
CA TRP A 275 -12.63 -12.51 15.54
C TRP A 275 -11.47 -12.58 16.54
N GLY A 276 -11.77 -12.23 17.80
CA GLY A 276 -10.87 -12.47 18.94
C GLY A 276 -9.52 -11.78 18.79
N GLU A 277 -8.45 -12.53 18.98
CA GLU A 277 -7.07 -12.04 18.87
C GLU A 277 -6.65 -11.81 17.41
N SER A 278 -7.12 -12.63 16.45
CA SER A 278 -6.79 -12.44 15.03
C SER A 278 -7.46 -11.20 14.44
N GLY A 279 -8.71 -10.93 14.81
CA GLY A 279 -9.38 -9.66 14.51
C GLY A 279 -8.70 -8.47 15.18
N GLY A 280 -8.23 -8.66 16.42
CA GLY A 280 -7.39 -7.67 17.11
C GLY A 280 -6.10 -7.33 16.37
N MET A 281 -5.41 -8.31 15.79
CA MET A 281 -4.24 -8.03 14.97
C MET A 281 -4.58 -7.31 13.66
N GLY A 282 -5.73 -7.60 13.04
CA GLY A 282 -6.21 -6.86 11.86
C GLY A 282 -6.25 -5.34 12.09
N GLU A 283 -6.81 -4.92 13.23
CA GLU A 283 -6.81 -3.51 13.69
C GLU A 283 -5.40 -2.96 13.90
N GLY A 284 -4.55 -3.74 14.58
CA GLY A 284 -3.18 -3.34 14.86
C GLY A 284 -2.29 -3.26 13.62
N HIS A 285 -2.57 -4.06 12.57
CA HIS A 285 -1.89 -4.02 11.29
C HIS A 285 -2.17 -2.68 10.59
N GLY A 286 -3.43 -2.23 10.55
CA GLY A 286 -3.80 -0.94 9.97
C GLY A 286 -3.14 0.23 10.68
N ASP A 287 -3.16 0.22 12.01
CA ASP A 287 -2.52 1.26 12.82
C ASP A 287 -1.00 1.32 12.62
N ILE A 288 -0.32 0.17 12.56
CA ILE A 288 1.14 0.18 12.45
C ILE A 288 1.64 0.47 11.03
N LEU A 289 0.93 0.04 9.98
CA LEU A 289 1.26 0.47 8.61
C LEU A 289 1.01 1.97 8.45
N ALA A 290 -0.13 2.49 8.91
CA ALA A 290 -0.40 3.94 8.94
C ALA A 290 0.66 4.74 9.73
N THR A 291 1.17 4.15 10.82
CA THR A 291 2.25 4.74 11.62
C THR A 291 3.58 4.74 10.85
N ILE A 292 4.01 3.61 10.26
CA ILE A 292 5.25 3.52 9.45
C ILE A 292 5.21 4.53 8.30
N ILE A 293 4.07 4.60 7.62
CA ILE A 293 3.83 5.46 6.46
C ILE A 293 3.97 6.95 6.80
N ARG A 294 3.53 7.39 7.98
CA ARG A 294 3.61 8.81 8.39
C ARG A 294 4.95 9.24 9.02
N LEU A 295 5.89 8.31 9.25
CA LEU A 295 7.23 8.65 9.72
C LEU A 295 8.03 9.38 8.62
N ASN A 296 9.04 10.13 9.04
CA ASN A 296 10.00 10.77 8.15
C ASN A 296 11.40 10.79 8.78
N SER A 297 12.43 11.22 8.05
CA SER A 297 13.82 11.27 8.54
C SER A 297 14.08 12.18 9.76
N THR A 298 13.13 13.03 10.16
CA THR A 298 13.23 13.80 11.42
C THR A 298 12.57 13.10 12.62
N SER A 299 11.79 12.04 12.38
CA SER A 299 11.14 11.27 13.43
C SER A 299 12.15 10.51 14.29
N THR A 300 11.84 10.35 15.58
CA THR A 300 12.71 9.67 16.54
C THR A 300 11.98 8.58 17.34
N ARG A 301 12.75 7.64 17.90
CA ARG A 301 12.25 6.62 18.85
C ARG A 301 11.43 7.18 20.02
N ASN A 302 11.64 8.45 20.37
CA ASN A 302 10.96 9.11 21.49
C ASN A 302 9.64 9.78 21.08
N ASP A 303 9.27 9.73 19.80
CA ASP A 303 8.05 10.34 19.30
C ASP A 303 6.83 9.50 19.71
N ASP A 304 5.82 10.20 20.23
CA ASP A 304 4.53 9.65 20.63
C ASP A 304 3.50 9.92 19.50
N ILE A 305 3.07 8.88 18.78
CA ILE A 305 2.23 9.01 17.58
C ILE A 305 0.77 8.60 17.87
N PRO A 306 -0.18 9.54 17.89
CA PRO A 306 -1.61 9.24 17.98
C PRO A 306 -2.21 8.88 16.60
N MET A 307 -3.22 8.02 16.61
CA MET A 307 -4.09 7.72 15.46
C MET A 307 -5.38 8.52 15.51
N GLY A 308 -5.91 8.95 14.35
CA GLY A 308 -7.18 9.68 14.24
C GLY A 308 -7.14 11.06 14.92
N PHE A 309 -5.97 11.70 15.01
CA PHE A 309 -5.81 12.91 15.83
C PHE A 309 -6.44 14.13 15.18
N TYR A 310 -6.36 14.25 13.86
CA TYR A 310 -7.08 15.31 13.15
C TYR A 310 -8.59 15.09 13.30
N SER A 311 -9.11 13.97 12.81
CA SER A 311 -10.55 13.71 12.74
C SER A 311 -11.21 13.74 14.12
N ALA A 312 -10.58 13.13 15.14
CA ALA A 312 -11.14 13.03 16.49
C ALA A 312 -10.66 14.09 17.49
N ALA A 313 -9.81 15.04 17.08
CA ALA A 313 -9.20 16.12 17.88
C ALA A 313 -8.37 15.72 19.13
N ARG A 314 -8.42 14.45 19.55
CA ARG A 314 -7.68 13.89 20.71
C ARG A 314 -7.03 12.52 20.42
N GLY A 315 -7.24 11.99 19.22
CA GLY A 315 -6.93 10.61 18.85
C GLY A 315 -8.02 9.59 19.24
N ILE A 316 -7.94 8.38 18.67
CA ILE A 316 -8.97 7.33 18.80
C ILE A 316 -8.53 6.09 19.60
N ARG A 317 -7.24 5.94 19.90
CA ARG A 317 -6.69 4.85 20.72
C ARG A 317 -6.43 5.34 22.16
N LYS A 318 -6.34 4.42 23.12
CA LYS A 318 -6.22 4.74 24.57
C LYS A 318 -4.89 5.40 24.93
N TYR A 319 -3.83 5.04 24.22
CA TYR A 319 -2.48 5.58 24.33
C TYR A 319 -1.93 5.86 22.92
N PRO A 320 -1.08 6.89 22.74
CA PRO A 320 -0.32 7.03 21.50
C PRO A 320 0.68 5.86 21.35
N TYR A 321 1.10 5.57 20.12
CA TYR A 321 2.20 4.64 19.87
C TYR A 321 3.52 5.28 20.28
N SER A 322 4.22 4.61 21.19
CA SER A 322 5.35 5.15 21.91
C SER A 322 6.28 4.02 22.33
N THR A 323 7.59 4.26 22.33
CA THR A 323 8.55 3.32 22.94
C THR A 323 8.72 3.54 24.45
N SER A 324 8.05 4.56 25.02
CA SER A 324 7.99 4.82 26.45
C SER A 324 6.95 3.92 27.12
N MET A 325 7.39 3.00 27.98
CA MET A 325 6.50 2.20 28.84
C MET A 325 5.71 3.04 29.87
N LYS A 326 6.07 4.33 30.05
CA LYS A 326 5.31 5.29 30.86
C LYS A 326 4.17 5.93 30.07
N THR A 327 4.41 6.24 28.79
CA THR A 327 3.39 6.84 27.91
C THR A 327 2.38 5.78 27.48
N ASN A 328 2.88 4.63 27.01
CA ASN A 328 2.09 3.50 26.57
C ASN A 328 2.52 2.24 27.35
N PRO A 329 1.81 1.87 28.44
CA PRO A 329 2.16 0.73 29.29
C PRO A 329 1.67 -0.62 28.75
N SER A 330 1.06 -0.68 27.55
CA SER A 330 0.45 -1.90 27.01
C SER A 330 1.48 -3.02 26.81
N THR A 331 1.14 -4.21 27.30
CA THR A 331 1.88 -5.45 27.15
C THR A 331 0.92 -6.57 26.76
N TYR A 332 1.42 -7.70 26.25
CA TYR A 332 0.59 -8.82 25.80
C TYR A 332 -0.45 -9.26 26.86
N GLY A 333 -0.03 -9.46 28.11
CA GLY A 333 -0.90 -9.84 29.23
C GLY A 333 -1.89 -8.76 29.70
N ILE A 334 -1.89 -7.55 29.11
CA ILE A 334 -2.98 -6.59 29.37
C ILE A 334 -4.31 -7.05 28.74
N MET A 335 -4.22 -7.91 27.71
CA MET A 335 -5.39 -8.41 26.98
C MET A 335 -6.25 -9.40 27.77
N ASP A 336 -5.72 -9.97 28.85
CA ASP A 336 -6.48 -10.78 29.81
C ASP A 336 -7.52 -9.94 30.59
N GLY A 337 -7.37 -8.61 30.57
CA GLY A 337 -8.29 -7.68 31.22
C GLY A 337 -9.59 -7.47 30.44
N PRO A 338 -10.74 -7.29 31.11
CA PRO A 338 -12.06 -7.16 30.46
C PRO A 338 -12.19 -5.93 29.54
N ALA A 339 -11.29 -4.94 29.67
CA ALA A 339 -11.24 -3.78 28.77
C ALA A 339 -10.72 -4.10 27.36
N TYR A 340 -10.19 -5.32 27.13
CA TYR A 340 -9.53 -5.73 25.88
C TYR A 340 -10.33 -6.80 25.11
N TRP A 341 -11.62 -6.96 25.39
CA TRP A 341 -12.50 -7.89 24.67
C TRP A 341 -12.81 -7.43 23.24
N GLU A 342 -12.87 -6.12 22.98
CA GLU A 342 -13.03 -5.55 21.63
C GLU A 342 -11.77 -5.70 20.76
N VAL A 343 -11.95 -5.75 19.43
CA VAL A 343 -10.82 -5.92 18.48
C VAL A 343 -9.89 -4.71 18.49
N HIS A 344 -10.43 -3.49 18.42
CA HIS A 344 -9.65 -2.24 18.45
C HIS A 344 -8.72 -2.14 19.67
N ALA A 345 -9.20 -2.61 20.83
CA ALA A 345 -8.43 -2.62 22.07
C ALA A 345 -7.25 -3.61 22.01
N LYS A 346 -7.42 -4.78 21.38
CA LYS A 346 -6.27 -5.67 21.13
C LYS A 346 -5.33 -5.10 20.06
N GLY A 347 -5.87 -4.41 19.06
CA GLY A 347 -5.11 -3.73 18.01
C GLY A 347 -4.10 -2.72 18.54
N GLU A 348 -4.48 -1.87 19.50
CA GLU A 348 -3.54 -0.95 20.13
C GLU A 348 -2.40 -1.65 20.89
N VAL A 349 -2.62 -2.89 21.38
CA VAL A 349 -1.56 -3.70 22.00
C VAL A 349 -0.63 -4.27 20.93
N TRP A 350 -1.18 -4.84 19.83
CA TRP A 350 -0.37 -5.37 18.73
C TRP A 350 0.49 -4.28 18.07
N ALA A 351 -0.12 -3.15 17.71
CA ALA A 351 0.58 -2.03 17.09
C ALA A 351 1.67 -1.46 18.02
N ALA A 352 1.41 -1.32 19.33
CA ALA A 352 2.42 -0.90 20.29
C ALA A 352 3.58 -1.92 20.43
N ILE A 353 3.30 -3.22 20.32
CA ILE A 353 4.33 -4.27 20.28
C ILE A 353 5.19 -4.14 19.02
N TYR A 354 4.59 -4.02 17.83
CA TYR A 354 5.35 -3.93 16.59
C TYR A 354 6.07 -2.58 16.41
N TYR A 355 5.59 -1.51 17.03
CA TYR A 355 6.30 -0.22 17.10
C TYR A 355 7.68 -0.32 17.78
N GLU A 356 7.86 -1.24 18.73
CA GLU A 356 9.18 -1.53 19.31
C GLU A 356 10.09 -2.25 18.32
N VAL A 357 9.55 -3.18 17.51
CA VAL A 357 10.28 -3.88 16.47
C VAL A 357 10.72 -2.90 15.38
N LEU A 358 9.81 -2.05 14.90
CA LEU A 358 10.05 -0.97 13.94
C LEU A 358 11.24 -0.10 14.36
N TRP A 359 11.20 0.48 15.57
CA TRP A 359 12.30 1.32 16.03
C TRP A 359 13.60 0.56 16.28
N ASN A 360 13.56 -0.72 16.68
CA ASN A 360 14.77 -1.53 16.78
C ASN A 360 15.45 -1.77 15.42
N LEU A 361 14.65 -1.86 14.34
CA LEU A 361 15.17 -1.97 12.98
C LEU A 361 15.67 -0.61 12.47
N ILE A 362 14.95 0.49 12.71
CA ILE A 362 15.38 1.85 12.33
C ILE A 362 16.70 2.24 13.03
N ASP A 363 16.84 1.97 14.33
CA ASP A 363 18.09 2.27 15.06
C ASP A 363 19.31 1.51 14.52
N ALA A 364 19.10 0.31 13.95
CA ALA A 364 20.17 -0.54 13.44
C ALA A 364 20.55 -0.22 11.99
N HIS A 365 19.55 0.11 11.17
CA HIS A 365 19.65 0.18 9.70
C HIS A 365 19.42 1.58 9.12
N GLY A 366 19.04 2.54 9.96
CA GLY A 366 18.61 3.86 9.54
C GLY A 366 17.21 3.87 8.93
N PHE A 367 16.86 4.99 8.31
CA PHE A 367 15.53 5.29 7.77
C PHE A 367 15.61 5.59 6.27
N SER A 368 14.70 5.05 5.46
CA SER A 368 14.46 5.49 4.09
C SER A 368 13.38 6.56 4.07
N ASP A 369 13.69 7.73 3.51
CA ASP A 369 12.66 8.70 3.16
C ASP A 369 11.83 8.24 1.93
N ASP A 370 12.40 7.46 1.02
CA ASP A 370 11.67 6.91 -0.12
C ASP A 370 11.20 5.47 0.19
N VAL A 371 9.91 5.30 0.47
CA VAL A 371 9.31 3.98 0.68
C VAL A 371 9.06 3.22 -0.63
N PHE A 372 8.98 3.90 -1.78
CA PHE A 372 8.86 3.26 -3.11
C PHE A 372 10.19 2.74 -3.63
N SER A 373 11.33 3.29 -3.17
CA SER A 373 12.66 2.74 -3.47
C SER A 373 12.81 1.27 -3.08
N HIS A 374 11.96 0.78 -2.16
CA HIS A 374 11.99 -0.57 -1.59
C HIS A 374 13.39 -0.92 -1.04
N ASP A 375 14.14 0.07 -0.55
CA ASP A 375 15.48 -0.14 0.01
C ASP A 375 15.41 -0.98 1.29
N MET A 376 15.54 -2.29 1.12
CA MET A 376 15.54 -3.29 2.17
C MET A 376 16.73 -3.17 3.15
N THR A 377 17.68 -2.28 2.90
CA THR A 377 18.77 -1.94 3.83
C THR A 377 18.37 -0.89 4.88
N LYS A 378 17.13 -0.38 4.88
CA LYS A 378 16.62 0.57 5.87
C LYS A 378 15.57 -0.07 6.78
N GLY A 379 15.51 0.40 8.03
CA GLY A 379 14.74 -0.26 9.08
C GLY A 379 13.23 -0.12 8.93
N ASN A 380 12.73 1.00 8.39
CA ASN A 380 11.30 1.24 8.21
C ASN A 380 10.71 0.44 7.03
N THR A 381 11.41 0.41 5.90
CA THR A 381 11.07 -0.41 4.72
C THR A 381 11.21 -1.90 5.03
N LEU A 382 12.29 -2.31 5.73
CA LEU A 382 12.45 -3.68 6.23
C LEU A 382 11.32 -4.09 7.17
N ALA A 383 10.96 -3.25 8.16
CA ALA A 383 9.82 -3.53 9.03
C ALA A 383 8.51 -3.69 8.25
N MET A 384 8.28 -2.87 7.21
CA MET A 384 7.10 -2.99 6.38
C MET A 384 7.08 -4.31 5.59
N GLN A 385 8.18 -4.69 4.94
CA GLN A 385 8.29 -5.94 4.19
C GLN A 385 8.11 -7.18 5.08
N LEU A 386 8.77 -7.22 6.25
CA LEU A 386 8.66 -8.33 7.19
C LEU A 386 7.22 -8.54 7.67
N LEU A 387 6.43 -7.47 7.79
CA LEU A 387 5.02 -7.55 8.16
C LEU A 387 4.16 -8.10 7.01
N ILE A 388 4.38 -7.65 5.78
CA ILE A 388 3.66 -8.13 4.59
C ILE A 388 3.97 -9.61 4.30
N ASP A 389 5.23 -10.04 4.44
CA ASP A 389 5.58 -11.44 4.28
C ASP A 389 5.07 -12.31 5.44
N ALA A 390 5.00 -11.78 6.67
CA ALA A 390 4.36 -12.49 7.77
C ALA A 390 2.87 -12.77 7.51
N PHE A 391 2.14 -11.86 6.85
CA PHE A 391 0.74 -12.11 6.48
C PHE A 391 0.60 -13.31 5.52
N LYS A 392 1.58 -13.52 4.63
CA LYS A 392 1.62 -14.67 3.70
C LYS A 392 2.01 -15.98 4.40
N LEU A 393 2.81 -15.88 5.47
CA LEU A 393 3.39 -17.04 6.18
C LEU A 393 2.54 -17.53 7.36
N GLN A 394 1.75 -16.66 7.99
CA GLN A 394 0.97 -16.98 9.18
C GLN A 394 -0.25 -17.88 8.85
N PRO A 395 -0.69 -18.75 9.80
CA PRO A 395 -1.87 -19.59 9.59
C PRO A 395 -3.14 -18.74 9.50
N CYS A 396 -4.24 -19.35 9.04
CA CYS A 396 -5.56 -18.73 9.15
C CYS A 396 -6.01 -18.67 10.62
N ARG A 397 -6.51 -17.51 11.07
CA ARG A 397 -6.83 -17.21 12.48
C ARG A 397 -5.62 -17.32 13.43
N PRO A 398 -4.53 -16.58 13.14
CA PRO A 398 -3.36 -16.57 14.00
C PRO A 398 -3.66 -15.84 15.33
N ASN A 399 -2.94 -16.20 16.38
CA ASN A 399 -2.76 -15.37 17.58
C ASN A 399 -1.44 -14.55 17.46
N PHE A 400 -1.14 -13.67 18.43
CA PHE A 400 0.05 -12.82 18.41
C PHE A 400 1.34 -13.64 18.36
N ILE A 401 1.38 -14.83 18.97
CA ILE A 401 2.54 -15.74 18.98
C ILE A 401 2.76 -16.29 17.56
N ASP A 402 1.70 -16.71 16.87
CA ASP A 402 1.77 -17.19 15.48
C ASP A 402 2.30 -16.10 14.54
N THR A 403 1.78 -14.88 14.65
CA THR A 403 2.21 -13.74 13.80
C THR A 403 3.63 -13.28 14.14
N ARG A 404 4.03 -13.28 15.42
CA ARG A 404 5.42 -13.05 15.85
C ARG A 404 6.36 -14.06 15.20
N ASP A 405 6.00 -15.33 15.23
CA ASP A 405 6.85 -16.40 14.69
C ASP A 405 6.86 -16.38 13.15
N ALA A 406 5.78 -15.93 12.50
CA ALA A 406 5.74 -15.64 11.07
C ALA A 406 6.66 -14.45 10.69
N ILE A 407 6.73 -13.39 11.48
CA ILE A 407 7.67 -12.25 11.28
C ILE A 407 9.12 -12.71 11.45
N LEU A 408 9.40 -13.56 12.44
CA LEU A 408 10.72 -14.15 12.63
C LEU A 408 11.09 -15.13 11.50
N LEU A 409 10.11 -15.80 10.90
CA LEU A 409 10.31 -16.64 9.71
C LEU A 409 10.55 -15.80 8.46
N ALA A 410 9.81 -14.70 8.26
CA ALA A 410 10.02 -13.76 7.17
C ALA A 410 11.47 -13.23 7.17
N ASP A 411 11.99 -12.80 8.32
CA ASP A 411 13.37 -12.34 8.44
C ASP A 411 14.40 -13.43 8.11
N ARG A 412 14.13 -14.69 8.48
CA ARG A 412 15.01 -15.81 8.08
C ARG A 412 15.02 -16.08 6.59
N GLN A 413 13.87 -15.93 5.92
CA GLN A 413 13.76 -16.15 4.48
C GLN A 413 14.34 -14.98 3.68
N LEU A 414 14.16 -13.75 4.16
CA LEU A 414 14.52 -12.52 3.47
C LEU A 414 15.97 -12.09 3.70
N THR A 415 16.48 -12.20 4.93
CA THR A 415 17.82 -11.71 5.33
C THR A 415 18.78 -12.82 5.77
N GLY A 416 18.32 -14.08 5.82
CA GLY A 416 19.04 -15.16 6.51
C GLY A 416 18.91 -15.12 8.03
N GLY A 417 18.14 -14.18 8.59
CA GLY A 417 17.88 -14.07 10.03
C GLY A 417 18.83 -13.12 10.76
N GLU A 418 19.35 -12.09 10.07
CA GLU A 418 20.25 -11.10 10.67
C GLU A 418 19.57 -10.29 11.79
N ASN A 419 18.25 -10.12 11.71
CA ASN A 419 17.50 -9.21 12.59
C ASN A 419 16.80 -9.88 13.77
N GLN A 420 16.90 -11.22 13.88
CA GLN A 420 16.22 -12.02 14.92
C GLN A 420 16.37 -11.42 16.32
N CYS A 421 17.57 -10.93 16.68
CA CYS A 421 17.82 -10.31 17.99
C CYS A 421 17.06 -8.99 18.19
N LEU A 422 16.92 -8.16 17.16
CA LEU A 422 16.21 -6.87 17.20
C LEU A 422 14.70 -7.10 17.30
N ILE A 423 14.19 -8.05 16.51
CA ILE A 423 12.80 -8.47 16.49
C ILE A 423 12.40 -9.06 17.85
N TRP A 424 13.15 -10.04 18.36
CA TRP A 424 12.91 -10.63 19.69
C TRP A 424 12.94 -9.60 20.82
N LYS A 425 13.86 -8.62 20.79
CA LYS A 425 13.92 -7.55 21.79
C LYS A 425 12.65 -6.69 21.80
N GLY A 426 12.10 -6.36 20.62
CA GLY A 426 10.87 -5.57 20.51
C GLY A 426 9.68 -6.31 21.12
N PHE A 427 9.47 -7.55 20.68
CA PHE A 427 8.41 -8.43 21.21
C PHE A 427 8.55 -8.68 22.72
N ALA A 428 9.75 -9.01 23.20
CA ALA A 428 9.99 -9.31 24.60
C ALA A 428 9.79 -8.09 25.53
N LYS A 429 10.13 -6.88 25.08
CA LYS A 429 9.94 -5.64 25.86
C LYS A 429 8.48 -5.42 26.28
N ARG A 430 7.52 -5.88 25.46
CA ARG A 430 6.08 -5.78 25.71
C ARG A 430 5.41 -7.13 26.01
N GLY A 431 6.19 -8.11 26.49
CA GLY A 431 5.67 -9.35 27.06
C GLY A 431 5.40 -10.49 26.08
N LEU A 432 5.64 -10.32 24.77
CA LEU A 432 5.48 -11.38 23.76
C LEU A 432 6.79 -12.13 23.48
N GLY A 433 7.63 -12.31 24.51
CA GLY A 433 8.92 -12.97 24.41
C GLY A 433 8.81 -14.49 24.17
N LYS A 434 9.96 -15.18 24.10
CA LYS A 434 10.05 -16.62 23.78
C LYS A 434 9.15 -17.54 24.63
N ASN A 435 8.88 -17.16 25.89
CA ASN A 435 8.09 -17.92 26.84
C ASN A 435 6.67 -17.32 27.03
N ALA A 436 6.20 -16.49 26.08
CA ALA A 436 4.81 -16.08 26.04
C ALA A 436 3.98 -17.25 25.48
N ASP A 437 2.99 -17.68 26.25
CA ASP A 437 2.06 -18.78 25.94
C ASP A 437 0.63 -18.24 26.01
N LEU A 438 -0.27 -18.81 25.19
CA LEU A 438 -1.69 -18.48 25.23
C LEU A 438 -2.38 -19.30 26.34
N ILE A 439 -2.94 -18.62 27.35
CA ILE A 439 -3.65 -19.29 28.45
C ILE A 439 -5.01 -19.75 27.92
N SER A 440 -5.15 -21.06 27.68
CA SER A 440 -6.40 -21.66 27.20
C SER A 440 -7.41 -21.83 28.34
N ASP A 441 -7.91 -20.74 28.93
CA ASP A 441 -9.06 -20.74 29.85
C ASP A 441 -10.39 -20.90 29.09
N SER A 442 -10.44 -21.93 28.25
CA SER A 442 -11.71 -22.51 27.81
C SER A 442 -12.17 -23.50 28.89
N PRO A 443 -13.37 -23.35 29.48
CA PRO A 443 -13.96 -24.45 30.24
C PRO A 443 -14.02 -25.67 29.31
N PRO A 444 -13.68 -26.88 29.80
CA PRO A 444 -13.46 -28.03 28.94
C PRO A 444 -14.69 -28.29 28.08
N ALA A 445 -14.48 -28.28 26.76
CA ALA A 445 -15.52 -28.56 25.79
C ALA A 445 -16.20 -29.88 26.15
N VAL A 446 -17.54 -29.86 26.27
CA VAL A 446 -18.30 -31.03 26.70
C VAL A 446 -18.26 -32.11 25.61
N GLY A 447 -17.31 -33.03 25.78
CA GLY A 447 -17.38 -34.40 25.27
C GLY A 447 -17.13 -34.62 23.77
N SER A 448 -15.87 -34.87 23.42
CA SER A 448 -15.53 -35.97 22.49
C SER A 448 -14.15 -36.56 22.83
N THR A 449 -14.16 -37.69 23.53
CA THR A 449 -12.98 -38.38 24.07
C THR A 449 -12.20 -39.16 23.01
N CYS A 450 -10.86 -39.13 23.09
CA CYS A 450 -9.85 -40.17 22.79
C CYS A 450 -8.47 -39.49 22.89
N TRP A 451 -7.54 -39.76 23.83
CA TRP A 451 -7.12 -41.03 24.45
C TRP A 451 -6.60 -40.89 25.90
N VAL A 452 -6.35 -42.04 26.56
CA VAL A 452 -5.85 -42.27 27.93
C VAL A 452 -4.71 -43.32 27.83
N SER A 453 -3.61 -43.36 28.61
CA SER A 453 -3.20 -42.70 29.88
C SER A 453 -1.78 -42.05 29.74
N GLY A 454 -0.93 -41.75 30.74
CA GLY A 454 -0.85 -42.15 32.17
C GLY A 454 0.30 -41.43 32.94
N PRO A 455 0.62 -41.80 34.20
CA PRO A 455 0.76 -40.78 35.24
C PRO A 455 2.14 -40.55 35.89
N SER A 456 2.16 -39.46 36.68
CA SER A 456 2.90 -39.21 37.94
C SER A 456 4.19 -38.37 37.90
N LYS A 457 4.14 -37.24 38.62
CA LYS A 457 5.27 -36.73 39.42
C LYS A 457 5.11 -37.28 40.84
N ASN A 458 6.11 -37.99 41.34
CA ASN A 458 6.42 -38.01 42.77
C ASN A 458 7.63 -37.11 42.99
N GLY A 459 7.64 -36.32 44.07
CA GLY A 459 8.75 -35.41 44.35
C GLY A 459 8.39 -34.26 45.30
N GLY A 460 7.95 -34.59 46.52
CA GLY A 460 7.67 -33.60 47.57
C GLY A 460 7.39 -34.28 48.91
N SER A 461 8.38 -34.19 49.82
CA SER A 461 8.45 -34.71 51.21
C SER A 461 8.14 -36.19 51.42
#